data_AF-A0A525JSV8-F1
#
_entry.id   AF-A0A525JSV8-F1
#
_cell.length_a   1.000
_cell.length_b   1.000
_cell.length_c   1.000
_cell.angle_alpha   90.00
_cell.angle_beta   90.00
_cell.angle_gamma   90.00
#
_symmetry.space_group_name_H-M   'P 1'
#
loop_
_entity.id
_entity.type
_entity.pdbx_description
1 polymer ?
#
loop_
_entity_poly.entity_id
_entity_poly.type
_entity_poly.pdbx_seq_one_letter_code
_entity_poly.pdbx_strand_id
1 'polypeptide(L)' 'MSALYEGLAEIFEVDAAEIGPGFSLPDHNWDSLAIVSTIALVDEVEDLMLNGAALSKCVTVADLEALIAKTRAG' A
#
# COMPACT_ATOMS: atom_id res chain seq x y z
N MET A 1 5.95 8.61 -4.18
CA MET A 1 6.40 7.86 -2.98
C MET A 1 6.02 8.55 -1.68
N SER A 2 6.28 9.84 -1.47
CA SER A 2 5.81 10.56 -0.25
C SER A 2 4.30 10.49 -0.07
N ALA A 3 3.51 10.77 -1.12
CA ALA A 3 2.04 10.69 -1.06
C ALA A 3 1.50 9.28 -0.77
N LEU A 4 2.18 8.23 -1.28
CA LEU A 4 1.82 6.84 -0.97
C LEU A 4 2.08 6.54 0.51
N TYR A 5 3.24 6.94 1.04
CA TYR A 5 3.57 6.71 2.44
C TYR A 5 2.70 7.53 3.39
N GLU A 6 2.40 8.78 3.04
CA GLU A 6 1.47 9.63 3.78
C GLU A 6 0.06 9.02 3.79
N GLY A 7 -0.46 8.58 2.64
CA GLY A 7 -1.77 7.93 2.59
C GLY A 7 -1.80 6.58 3.32
N LEU A 8 -0.73 5.79 3.27
CA LEU A 8 -0.62 4.56 4.06
C LEU A 8 -0.60 4.86 5.57
N ALA A 9 0.11 5.92 5.97
CA ALA A 9 0.15 6.36 7.36
C ALA A 9 -1.25 6.76 7.86
N GLU A 10 -2.03 7.46 7.02
CA GLU A 10 -3.43 7.77 7.31
C GLU A 10 -4.30 6.51 7.40
N ILE A 11 -4.16 5.55 6.48
CA ILE A 11 -4.93 4.28 6.50
C ILE A 11 -4.64 3.47 7.76
N PHE A 12 -3.36 3.43 8.17
CA PHE A 12 -2.92 2.67 9.34
C PHE A 12 -2.98 3.45 10.64
N GLU A 13 -3.39 4.72 10.60
CA GLU A 13 -3.42 5.64 11.74
C GLU A 13 -2.07 5.72 12.49
N VAL A 14 -0.96 5.73 11.73
CA VAL A 14 0.43 5.84 12.24
C VAL A 14 1.12 7.10 11.70
N ASP A 15 2.33 7.41 12.19
CA ASP A 15 3.14 8.48 11.63
C ASP A 15 3.76 8.06 10.28
N ALA A 16 3.78 8.96 9.30
CA ALA A 16 4.42 8.69 8.01
C ALA A 16 5.93 8.39 8.12
N ALA A 17 6.57 8.81 9.21
CA ALA A 17 7.94 8.44 9.54
C ALA A 17 8.11 6.96 9.93
N GLU A 18 7.03 6.28 10.34
CA GLU A 18 7.01 4.84 10.62
C GLU A 18 6.81 4.01 9.34
N ILE A 19 6.17 4.60 8.33
CA ILE A 19 5.99 3.96 7.03
C ILE A 19 7.33 3.93 6.30
N GLY A 20 7.78 2.72 5.99
CA GLY A 20 8.97 2.48 5.19
C GLY A 20 8.95 1.09 4.58
N PRO A 21 9.94 0.73 3.75
CA PRO A 21 9.95 -0.53 3.01
C PRO A 21 9.80 -1.78 3.89
N GLY A 22 10.30 -1.72 5.13
CA GLY A 22 10.21 -2.81 6.10
C GLY A 22 8.97 -2.79 6.99
N PHE A 23 8.05 -1.84 6.80
CA PHE A 23 6.82 -1.75 7.57
C PHE A 23 5.92 -2.95 7.26
N SER A 24 5.49 -3.64 8.30
CA SER A 24 4.70 -4.87 8.22
C SER A 24 3.22 -4.53 8.12
N LEU A 25 2.59 -4.82 6.98
CA LEU A 25 1.16 -4.57 6.80
C LEU A 25 0.31 -5.44 7.74
N PRO A 26 0.56 -6.78 7.85
CA PRO A 26 -0.26 -7.65 8.69
C PRO A 26 -0.30 -7.28 10.18
N ASP A 27 0.77 -6.66 10.69
CA ASP A 27 0.85 -6.24 12.09
C ASP A 27 -0.01 -4.99 12.39
N HIS A 28 -0.44 -4.27 11.34
CA HIS A 28 -1.17 -3.00 11.43
C HIS A 28 -2.58 -3.09 10.82
N ASN A 29 -3.30 -4.18 11.07
CA ASN A 29 -4.70 -4.35 10.65
C ASN A 29 -4.90 -4.36 9.12
N TRP A 30 -4.07 -5.14 8.41
CA TRP A 30 -4.23 -5.41 6.97
C TRP A 30 -5.45 -6.28 6.64
N ASP A 31 -6.62 -5.70 6.81
CA ASP A 31 -7.92 -6.31 6.54
C ASP A 31 -8.47 -5.91 5.16
N SER A 32 -9.68 -6.34 4.84
CA SER A 32 -10.34 -5.99 3.58
C SER A 32 -10.54 -4.48 3.40
N LEU A 33 -10.71 -3.72 4.47
CA LEU A 33 -10.88 -2.27 4.40
C LEU A 33 -9.55 -1.61 4.07
N ALA A 34 -8.47 -1.95 4.78
CA ALA A 34 -7.12 -1.45 4.50
C ALA A 34 -6.69 -1.76 3.06
N ILE A 35 -7.02 -2.96 2.56
CA ILE A 35 -6.77 -3.37 1.17
C ILE A 35 -7.54 -2.47 0.19
N VAL A 36 -8.85 -2.28 0.40
CA VAL A 36 -9.66 -1.45 -0.51
C VAL A 36 -9.23 0.01 -0.48
N SER A 37 -8.94 0.56 0.70
CA SER A 37 -8.41 1.92 0.86
C SER A 37 -7.06 2.10 0.18
N THR A 38 -6.17 1.10 0.29
CA THR A 38 -4.86 1.14 -0.38
C THR A 38 -5.01 1.07 -1.90
N ILE A 39 -5.96 0.31 -2.44
CA ILE A 39 -6.25 0.31 -3.88
C ILE A 39 -6.69 1.69 -4.34
N ALA A 40 -7.61 2.32 -3.62
CA ALA A 40 -8.09 3.67 -3.94
C ALA A 40 -6.97 4.71 -3.86
N LEU A 41 -6.12 4.63 -2.82
CA LEU A 41 -4.95 5.50 -2.67
C LEU A 41 -3.98 5.35 -3.85
N VAL A 42 -3.66 4.12 -4.25
CA VAL A 42 -2.73 3.88 -5.37
C VAL A 42 -3.34 4.36 -6.70
N ASP A 43 -4.63 4.16 -6.89
CA ASP A 43 -5.36 4.69 -8.06
C ASP A 43 -5.27 6.21 -8.11
N GLU A 44 -5.46 6.90 -6.99
CA GLU A 44 -5.36 8.36 -6.90
C GLU A 44 -3.93 8.89 -7.14
N VAL A 45 -2.92 8.27 -6.53
CA VAL A 45 -1.54 8.81 -6.54
C VAL A 45 -0.70 8.32 -7.72
N GLU A 46 -1.00 7.15 -8.28
CA GLU A 46 -0.22 6.53 -9.35
C GLU A 46 -1.02 6.29 -10.63
N ASP A 47 -2.36 6.55 -10.66
CA ASP A 47 -3.28 6.26 -11.78
C ASP A 47 -3.27 4.76 -12.16
N LEU A 48 -3.17 3.89 -11.14
CA LEU A 48 -3.04 2.45 -11.29
C LEU A 48 -4.04 1.69 -10.42
N MET A 49 -4.79 0.79 -11.06
CA MET A 49 -5.69 -0.12 -10.36
C MET A 49 -4.97 -1.42 -9.96
N LEU A 50 -4.67 -1.57 -8.67
CA LEU A 50 -4.06 -2.80 -8.15
C LEU A 50 -5.07 -3.94 -7.97
N ASN A 51 -4.62 -5.17 -8.18
CA ASN A 51 -5.42 -6.35 -7.90
C ASN A 51 -5.44 -6.64 -6.39
N GLY A 52 -6.60 -6.53 -5.75
CA GLY A 52 -6.76 -6.79 -4.32
C GLY A 52 -6.33 -8.19 -3.85
N ALA A 53 -6.37 -9.20 -4.71
CA ALA A 53 -5.87 -10.55 -4.39
C ALA A 53 -4.34 -10.67 -4.48
N ALA A 54 -3.68 -9.76 -5.19
CA ALA A 54 -2.22 -9.62 -5.16
C ALA A 54 -1.81 -8.77 -3.95
N LEU A 55 -2.55 -7.70 -3.68
CA LEU A 55 -2.35 -6.81 -2.53
C LEU A 55 -2.47 -7.56 -1.19
N SER A 56 -3.46 -8.45 -1.07
CA SER A 56 -3.65 -9.27 0.14
C SER A 56 -2.51 -10.24 0.43
N LYS A 57 -1.60 -10.46 -0.52
CA LYS A 57 -0.38 -11.27 -0.36
C LYS A 57 0.85 -10.46 -0.01
N CYS A 58 0.78 -9.13 -0.11
CA CYS A 58 1.86 -8.25 0.32
C CYS A 58 1.99 -8.32 1.85
N VAL A 59 3.22 -8.51 2.33
CA VAL A 59 3.54 -8.55 3.77
C VAL A 59 4.15 -7.23 4.20
N THR A 60 4.88 -6.59 3.30
CA THR A 60 5.60 -5.34 3.57
C THR A 60 5.22 -4.24 2.57
N VAL A 61 5.50 -2.99 2.93
CA VAL A 61 5.39 -1.87 2.00
C VAL A 61 6.30 -2.06 0.77
N ALA A 62 7.46 -2.70 0.93
CA ALA A 62 8.31 -3.07 -0.22
C ALA A 62 7.59 -4.00 -1.22
N ASP A 63 6.79 -4.95 -0.74
CA ASP A 63 5.98 -5.83 -1.61
C ASP A 63 4.91 -5.03 -2.37
N LEU A 64 4.31 -4.05 -1.70
CA LEU A 64 3.34 -3.13 -2.31
C LEU A 64 4.02 -2.29 -3.41
N GLU A 65 5.17 -1.70 -3.13
CA GLU A 65 5.95 -0.94 -4.12
C GLU A 65 6.34 -1.80 -5.33
N ALA A 66 6.78 -3.05 -5.07
CA ALA A 66 7.09 -4.00 -6.12
C ALA A 66 5.86 -4.36 -6.97
N LEU A 67 4.69 -4.48 -6.34
CA LEU A 67 3.43 -4.73 -7.05
C LEU A 67 3.02 -3.54 -7.93
N ILE A 68 3.17 -2.31 -7.43
CA ILE A 68 2.92 -1.07 -8.19
C ILE A 68 3.86 -0.99 -9.39
N ALA A 69 5.17 -1.19 -9.16
CA ALA A 69 6.17 -1.16 -10.22
C ALA A 69 5.90 -2.24 -11.29
N LYS A 70 5.50 -3.43 -10.87
CA LYS A 70 5.12 -4.52 -11.79
C LYS A 70 3.88 -4.18 -12.60
N THR A 71 2.88 -3.55 -11.98
CA THR A 71 1.63 -3.16 -12.66
C THR A 71 1.89 -2.04 -13.65
N ARG A 72 2.74 -1.06 -13.31
CA ARG A 72 3.17 0.01 -14.22
C ARG A 72 3.93 -0.49 -15.45
N ALA A 73 4.70 -1.57 -15.31
CA ALA A 73 5.53 -2.11 -16.37
C ALA A 73 4.79 -3.09 -17.31
N GLY A 74 3.57 -3.49 -16.98
CA GLY A 74 2.73 -4.40 -17.78
C GLY A 74 1.75 -3.64 -18.65
#